data_AF-A0AAP9SD66-F1
#
_entry.id   AF-A0AAP9SD66-F1
#
_cell.length_a   1.000
_cell.length_b   1.000
_cell.length_c   1.000
_cell.angle_alpha   90.00
_cell.angle_beta   90.00
_cell.angle_gamma   90.00
#
_symmetry.space_group_name_H-M   'P 1'
#
loop_
_entity.id
_entity.type
_entity.pdbx_description
1 polymer ?
#
loop_
_entity_poly.entity_id
_entity_poly.type
_entity_poly.pdbx_seq_one_letter_code
_entity_poly.pdbx_strand_id
1 'polypeptide(L)'
;MRISKEWHDRLHILIPYYRRVLKLSQNDVYRRHGNYKWIISPATVKKLENHEQVFIKDEKYQELLFNLNEQLHISQKIDHYLITQSKQLYCVMETERYEEAIRIIETTLLSLKSQRHHVYYKECIFFLGKLFLYLKDRIFMNDQEYSLLFPLVNIFPKGFKDILMDFLYIHASGANEKKLSAFFSSYSMEASAYLPNRINYANQLYEENKELRAYLILKEAEPVAREKGSKNQLAYIYIILSSIALHIDIELCYSYLHMLEKMLTEEHEDNNLKGMILLNLANRYLMLRNYVRCSNYTKAYIVLNPKRHYTSNIILLSYCNQMLNKEKDKTLFVNDNLTSEYDDQLEYSLFSYYKQTFKNNKERMKFLQDKVCPNLTAFDKIYTRIVSDEITRLSSESGSYVNYFRFHALLKNENILK
;
A
#
# COMPACT_ATOMS: atom_id res chain seq x y z
N MET A 1 9.12 -8.93 -42.50
CA MET A 1 9.35 -7.82 -41.56
C MET A 1 10.39 -8.28 -40.56
N ARG A 2 11.48 -7.53 -40.35
CA ARG A 2 12.51 -7.89 -39.34
C ARG A 2 12.06 -7.38 -37.97
N ILE A 3 11.90 -8.27 -37.00
CA ILE A 3 11.51 -7.91 -35.63
C ILE A 3 12.77 -7.58 -34.84
N SER A 4 12.76 -6.47 -34.09
CA SER A 4 13.90 -6.11 -33.23
C SER A 4 13.95 -6.98 -31.98
N LYS A 5 15.13 -7.04 -31.34
CA LYS A 5 15.30 -7.75 -30.06
C LYS A 5 14.28 -7.30 -29.00
N GLU A 6 14.07 -5.99 -28.87
CA GLU A 6 13.08 -5.44 -27.94
C GLU A 6 11.68 -5.98 -28.18
N TRP A 7 11.27 -6.10 -29.45
CA TRP A 7 9.98 -6.67 -29.79
C TRP A 7 9.92 -8.19 -29.60
N HIS A 8 11.03 -8.92 -29.78
CA HIS A 8 11.11 -10.33 -29.36
C HIS A 8 10.87 -10.48 -27.85
N ASP A 9 11.54 -9.66 -27.04
CA ASP A 9 11.40 -9.67 -25.58
C ASP A 9 9.96 -9.38 -25.14
N ARG A 10 9.29 -8.40 -25.78
CA ARG A 10 7.86 -8.13 -25.55
C ARG A 10 6.98 -9.31 -25.96
N LEU A 11 7.22 -9.90 -27.13
CA LEU A 11 6.40 -11.01 -27.66
C LEU A 11 6.53 -12.29 -26.84
N HIS A 12 7.69 -12.52 -26.21
CA HIS A 12 7.88 -13.62 -25.27
C HIS A 12 6.97 -13.54 -24.04
N ILE A 13 6.56 -12.33 -23.65
CA ILE A 13 5.61 -12.11 -22.55
C ILE A 13 4.17 -12.12 -23.10
N LEU A 14 3.93 -11.43 -24.21
CA LEU A 14 2.59 -11.23 -24.76
C LEU A 14 1.94 -12.51 -25.29
N ILE A 15 2.69 -13.42 -25.93
CA ILE A 15 2.12 -14.66 -26.48
C ILE A 15 1.56 -15.58 -25.38
N PRO A 16 2.33 -15.93 -24.33
CA PRO A 16 1.80 -16.65 -23.16
C PRO A 16 0.65 -15.92 -22.48
N TYR A 17 0.72 -14.59 -22.38
CA TYR A 17 -0.33 -13.77 -21.80
C TYR A 17 -1.65 -13.92 -22.56
N TYR A 18 -1.68 -13.72 -23.88
CA TYR A 18 -2.91 -13.85 -24.66
C TYR A 18 -3.50 -15.25 -24.61
N ARG A 19 -2.65 -16.28 -24.58
CA ARG A 19 -3.12 -17.66 -24.33
C ARG A 19 -3.86 -17.78 -22.99
N ARG A 20 -3.35 -17.15 -21.93
CA ARG A 20 -4.00 -17.12 -20.61
C ARG A 20 -5.34 -16.36 -20.67
N VAL A 21 -5.38 -15.20 -21.33
CA VAL A 21 -6.62 -14.42 -21.52
C VAL A 21 -7.70 -15.26 -22.22
N LEU A 22 -7.32 -15.98 -23.29
CA LEU A 22 -8.24 -16.88 -24.00
C LEU A 22 -8.78 -18.00 -23.10
N LYS A 23 -7.93 -18.61 -22.26
CA LYS A 23 -8.36 -19.64 -21.28
C LYS A 23 -9.33 -19.09 -20.23
N LEU A 24 -9.18 -17.83 -19.84
CA LEU A 24 -10.04 -17.16 -18.87
C LEU A 24 -11.37 -16.67 -19.49
N SER A 25 -11.44 -16.57 -20.82
CA SER A 25 -12.67 -16.16 -21.49
C SER A 25 -13.75 -17.26 -21.42
N GLN A 26 -14.97 -16.89 -21.04
CA GLN A 26 -16.12 -17.81 -20.98
C GLN A 26 -16.69 -18.17 -22.37
N ASN A 27 -16.03 -17.77 -23.45
CA ASN A 27 -16.49 -18.03 -24.81
C ASN A 27 -16.16 -19.47 -25.24
N ASP A 28 -17.19 -20.30 -25.48
CA ASP A 28 -17.05 -21.70 -25.88
C ASP A 28 -16.30 -21.92 -27.21
N VAL A 29 -16.28 -20.91 -28.08
CA VAL A 29 -15.46 -20.92 -29.32
C VAL A 29 -13.97 -21.05 -28.98
N TYR A 30 -13.51 -20.37 -27.93
CA TYR A 30 -12.11 -20.37 -27.50
C TYR A 30 -11.73 -21.60 -26.67
N ARG A 31 -12.69 -22.22 -25.95
CA ARG A 31 -12.48 -23.54 -25.31
C ARG A 31 -12.21 -24.65 -26.33
N ARG A 32 -12.91 -24.65 -27.48
CA ARG A 32 -12.65 -25.59 -28.58
C ARG A 32 -11.31 -25.34 -29.29
N HIS A 33 -10.84 -24.09 -29.28
CA HIS A 33 -9.55 -23.67 -29.80
C HIS A 33 -8.38 -23.94 -28.83
N GLY A 34 -8.65 -24.31 -27.57
CA GLY A 34 -7.64 -24.79 -26.61
C GLY A 34 -6.86 -26.04 -27.06
N ASN A 35 -7.31 -26.69 -28.13
CA ASN A 35 -6.72 -27.87 -28.79
C ASN A 35 -5.90 -27.54 -30.06
N TYR A 36 -5.44 -26.30 -30.26
CA TYR A 36 -4.57 -25.99 -31.40
C TYR A 36 -3.23 -26.76 -31.35
N LYS A 37 -2.92 -27.49 -32.43
CA LYS A 37 -1.56 -27.94 -32.74
C LYS A 37 -0.70 -26.70 -32.90
N TRP A 38 0.12 -26.40 -31.89
CA TRP A 38 1.08 -25.32 -31.98
C TRP A 38 2.04 -25.58 -33.13
N ILE A 39 2.34 -24.52 -33.88
CA ILE A 39 3.35 -24.53 -34.93
C ILE A 39 4.76 -24.60 -34.32
N ILE A 40 4.89 -24.21 -33.05
CA ILE A 40 6.08 -24.39 -32.20
C ILE A 40 5.85 -25.55 -31.25
N SER A 41 6.92 -26.21 -30.82
CA SER A 41 6.78 -27.40 -29.95
C SER A 41 6.10 -27.04 -28.61
N PRO A 42 5.31 -27.94 -28.00
CA PRO A 42 4.78 -27.75 -26.64
C PRO A 42 5.86 -27.43 -25.61
N ALA A 43 7.08 -27.94 -25.80
CA ALA A 43 8.24 -27.60 -24.99
C ALA A 43 8.62 -26.11 -25.15
N THR A 44 8.65 -25.58 -26.37
CA THR A 44 8.91 -24.15 -26.65
C THR A 44 7.86 -23.25 -26.01
N VAL A 45 6.58 -23.63 -26.05
CA VAL A 45 5.50 -22.88 -25.39
C VAL A 45 5.67 -22.90 -23.88
N LYS A 46 5.98 -24.06 -23.30
CA LYS A 46 6.25 -24.20 -21.86
C LYS A 46 7.45 -23.34 -21.43
N LYS A 47 8.50 -23.30 -22.25
CA LYS A 47 9.66 -22.43 -22.03
C LYS A 47 9.28 -20.95 -22.05
N LEU A 48 8.46 -20.50 -23.01
CA LEU A 48 7.94 -19.13 -23.02
C LEU A 48 7.08 -18.83 -21.78
N GLU A 49 6.22 -19.77 -21.36
CA GLU A 49 5.40 -19.64 -20.15
C GLU A 49 6.23 -19.59 -18.87
N ASN A 50 7.41 -20.22 -18.87
CA ASN A 50 8.40 -20.16 -17.79
C ASN A 50 9.34 -18.95 -17.89
N HIS A 51 9.11 -18.03 -18.84
CA HIS A 51 10.00 -16.90 -19.13
C HIS A 51 11.45 -17.30 -19.47
N GLU A 52 11.65 -18.50 -20.01
CA GLU A 52 12.95 -18.95 -20.50
C GLU A 52 13.25 -18.32 -21.87
N GLN A 53 14.53 -18.03 -22.15
CA GLN A 53 14.92 -17.55 -23.46
C GLN A 53 14.76 -18.65 -24.50
N VAL A 54 13.99 -18.35 -25.55
CA VAL A 54 13.84 -19.24 -26.71
C VAL A 54 14.06 -18.45 -27.99
N PHE A 55 14.73 -19.05 -28.95
CA PHE A 55 14.84 -18.48 -30.28
C PHE A 55 13.62 -18.85 -31.12
N ILE A 56 12.86 -17.85 -31.55
CA ILE A 56 11.71 -18.01 -32.45
C ILE A 56 11.95 -17.12 -33.67
N LYS A 57 11.80 -17.69 -34.87
CA LYS A 57 11.95 -16.94 -36.13
C LYS A 57 10.81 -15.93 -36.27
N ASP A 58 11.09 -14.77 -36.88
CA ASP A 58 10.12 -13.66 -37.06
C ASP A 58 8.78 -14.11 -37.67
N GLU A 59 8.81 -14.95 -38.70
CA GLU A 59 7.64 -15.51 -39.37
C GLU A 59 6.74 -16.31 -38.41
N LYS A 60 7.34 -17.01 -37.45
CA LYS A 60 6.61 -17.83 -36.48
C LYS A 60 5.89 -16.97 -35.44
N TYR A 61 6.39 -15.78 -35.10
CA TYR A 61 5.65 -14.87 -34.23
C TYR A 61 4.34 -14.40 -34.88
N GLN A 62 4.38 -14.07 -36.18
CA GLN A 62 3.18 -13.63 -36.90
C GLN A 62 2.14 -14.74 -36.98
N GLU A 63 2.57 -15.97 -37.25
CA GLU A 63 1.70 -17.15 -37.28
C GLU A 63 1.07 -17.45 -35.90
N LEU A 64 1.84 -17.29 -34.82
CA LEU A 64 1.35 -17.48 -33.45
C LEU A 64 0.31 -16.42 -33.07
N LEU A 65 0.57 -15.15 -33.38
CA LEU A 65 -0.38 -14.07 -33.12
C LEU A 65 -1.65 -14.23 -33.95
N PHE A 66 -1.53 -14.60 -35.23
CA PHE A 66 -2.69 -14.91 -36.08
C PHE A 66 -3.59 -15.98 -35.44
N ASN A 67 -3.00 -17.07 -34.93
CA ASN A 67 -3.74 -18.13 -34.24
C ASN A 67 -4.38 -17.69 -32.92
N LEU A 68 -3.83 -16.66 -32.28
CA LEU A 68 -4.41 -16.06 -31.07
C LEU A 68 -5.47 -15.00 -31.39
N ASN A 69 -5.80 -14.79 -32.67
CA ASN A 69 -6.65 -13.70 -33.16
C ASN A 69 -6.09 -12.32 -32.78
N GLU A 70 -4.77 -12.19 -32.86
CA GLU A 70 -4.01 -11.00 -32.51
C GLU A 70 -3.26 -10.44 -33.71
N GLN A 71 -3.09 -9.12 -33.75
CA GLN A 71 -2.43 -8.45 -34.87
C GLN A 71 -1.15 -7.76 -34.44
N LEU A 72 -0.05 -8.02 -35.15
CA LEU A 72 1.22 -7.33 -34.94
C LEU A 72 1.30 -6.07 -35.79
N HIS A 73 1.50 -4.93 -35.14
CA HIS A 73 1.92 -3.70 -35.79
C HIS A 73 3.11 -3.13 -35.02
N ILE A 74 4.22 -2.89 -35.73
CA ILE A 74 5.42 -2.29 -35.15
C ILE A 74 5.60 -0.92 -35.78
N SER A 75 5.44 0.13 -34.98
CA SER A 75 5.59 1.51 -35.43
C SER A 75 6.62 2.23 -34.57
N GLN A 76 7.78 2.52 -35.15
CA GLN A 76 8.83 3.28 -34.48
C GLN A 76 8.35 4.66 -34.03
N LYS A 77 7.46 5.30 -34.81
CA LYS A 77 6.85 6.59 -34.48
C LYS A 77 5.98 6.49 -33.22
N ILE A 78 5.15 5.45 -33.11
CA ILE A 78 4.28 5.25 -31.95
C ILE A 78 5.13 4.83 -30.73
N ASP A 79 6.11 3.95 -30.92
CA ASP A 79 7.01 3.54 -29.84
C ASP A 79 7.79 4.73 -29.26
N HIS A 80 8.32 5.61 -30.11
CA HIS A 80 9.00 6.84 -29.68
C HIS A 80 8.05 7.80 -28.96
N TYR A 81 6.82 7.93 -29.46
CA TYR A 81 5.78 8.72 -28.80
C TYR A 81 5.49 8.18 -27.40
N LEU A 82 5.28 6.87 -27.24
CA LEU A 82 5.05 6.23 -25.94
C LEU A 82 6.22 6.40 -24.98
N ILE A 83 7.46 6.30 -25.45
CA ILE A 83 8.64 6.57 -24.62
C ILE A 83 8.61 8.02 -24.12
N THR A 84 8.27 8.97 -24.98
CA THR A 84 8.19 10.39 -24.62
C THR A 84 7.09 10.64 -23.59
N GLN A 85 5.89 10.12 -23.83
CA GLN A 85 4.77 10.23 -22.89
C GLN A 85 5.08 9.54 -21.56
N SER A 86 5.80 8.41 -21.57
CA SER A 86 6.21 7.71 -20.34
C SER A 86 7.14 8.54 -19.48
N LYS A 87 8.07 9.30 -20.08
CA LYS A 87 8.97 10.20 -19.35
C LYS A 87 8.21 11.39 -18.76
N GLN A 88 7.32 11.99 -19.55
CA GLN A 88 6.48 13.09 -19.09
C GLN A 88 5.58 12.66 -17.94
N LEU A 89 4.88 11.53 -18.10
CA LEU A 89 4.01 10.96 -17.08
C LEU A 89 4.78 10.62 -15.79
N TYR A 90 5.97 10.03 -15.91
CA TYR A 90 6.84 9.74 -14.78
C TYR A 90 7.14 11.00 -13.96
N CYS A 91 7.55 12.08 -14.62
CA CYS A 91 7.87 13.33 -13.93
C CYS A 91 6.67 13.92 -13.20
N VAL A 92 5.49 13.98 -13.83
CA VAL A 92 4.31 14.59 -13.20
C VAL A 92 3.77 13.72 -12.07
N MET A 93 3.76 12.39 -12.24
CA MET A 93 3.31 11.44 -11.22
C MET A 93 4.23 11.45 -10.00
N GLU A 94 5.55 11.52 -10.22
CA GLU A 94 6.54 11.61 -9.15
C GLU A 94 6.36 12.89 -8.32
N THR A 95 5.95 14.00 -8.96
CA THR A 95 5.64 15.29 -8.30
C THR A 95 4.17 15.45 -7.91
N GLU A 96 3.36 14.39 -8.01
CA GLU A 96 1.94 14.39 -7.62
C GLU A 96 1.05 15.41 -8.36
N ARG A 97 1.47 15.84 -9.56
CA ARG A 97 0.70 16.75 -10.42
C ARG A 97 -0.36 15.96 -11.18
N TYR A 98 -1.34 15.44 -10.45
CA TYR A 98 -2.31 14.46 -10.96
C TYR A 98 -3.19 15.02 -12.10
N GLU A 99 -3.55 16.30 -12.08
CA GLU A 99 -4.30 16.91 -13.20
C GLU A 99 -3.48 16.91 -14.51
N GLU A 100 -2.18 17.22 -14.44
CA GLU A 100 -1.29 17.13 -15.58
C GLU A 100 -1.11 15.68 -16.04
N ALA A 101 -0.99 14.74 -15.09
CA ALA A 101 -0.93 13.31 -15.38
C ALA A 101 -2.18 12.83 -16.13
N ILE A 102 -3.38 13.22 -15.67
CA ILE A 102 -4.66 12.93 -16.31
C ILE A 102 -4.66 13.44 -17.76
N ARG A 103 -4.26 14.70 -18.00
CA ARG A 103 -4.17 15.27 -19.37
C ARG A 103 -3.19 14.49 -20.28
N ILE A 104 -2.03 14.11 -19.76
CA ILE A 104 -1.03 13.30 -20.50
C ILE A 104 -1.63 11.94 -20.86
N ILE A 105 -2.33 11.30 -19.93
CA ILE A 105 -2.98 10.01 -20.17
C ILE A 105 -4.09 10.15 -21.22
N GLU A 106 -4.97 11.14 -21.12
CA GLU A 106 -6.05 11.38 -22.08
C GLU A 106 -5.52 11.58 -23.50
N THR A 107 -4.53 12.46 -23.66
CA THR A 107 -3.91 12.74 -24.97
C THR A 107 -3.20 11.51 -25.55
N THR A 108 -2.55 10.72 -24.70
CA THR A 108 -1.93 9.44 -25.11
C THR A 108 -2.98 8.44 -25.56
N LEU A 109 -4.08 8.27 -24.82
CA LEU A 109 -5.18 7.37 -25.16
C LEU A 109 -5.85 7.75 -26.49
N LEU A 110 -6.09 9.05 -26.72
CA LEU A 110 -6.64 9.56 -27.98
C LEU A 110 -5.71 9.23 -29.16
N SER A 111 -4.40 9.43 -28.98
CA SER A 111 -3.40 9.15 -30.02
C SER A 111 -3.27 7.66 -30.35
N LEU A 112 -3.54 6.78 -29.39
CA LEU A 112 -3.50 5.33 -29.56
C LEU A 112 -4.82 4.72 -30.05
N LYS A 113 -5.90 5.49 -30.21
CA LYS A 113 -7.25 4.95 -30.52
C LYS A 113 -7.27 4.05 -31.76
N SER A 114 -6.53 4.39 -32.81
CA SER A 114 -6.43 3.60 -34.04
C SER A 114 -5.64 2.29 -33.87
N GLN A 115 -4.87 2.17 -32.78
CA GLN A 115 -3.97 1.05 -32.51
C GLN A 115 -4.59 0.00 -31.56
N ARG A 116 -5.85 0.17 -31.16
CA ARG A 116 -6.54 -0.68 -30.17
C ARG A 116 -6.63 -2.17 -30.52
N HIS A 117 -6.41 -2.52 -31.79
CA HIS A 117 -6.45 -3.91 -32.28
C HIS A 117 -5.07 -4.56 -32.39
N HIS A 118 -4.00 -3.80 -32.12
CA HIS A 118 -2.64 -4.28 -32.23
C HIS A 118 -2.07 -4.67 -30.87
N VAL A 119 -1.35 -5.79 -30.83
CA VAL A 119 -0.65 -6.26 -29.64
C VAL A 119 0.31 -5.20 -29.12
N TYR A 120 0.63 -5.27 -27.83
CA TYR A 120 1.36 -4.24 -27.08
C TYR A 120 0.61 -2.90 -26.96
N TYR A 121 0.18 -2.27 -28.05
CA TYR A 121 -0.51 -0.97 -27.99
C TYR A 121 -1.86 -1.06 -27.29
N LYS A 122 -2.63 -2.13 -27.50
CA LYS A 122 -3.86 -2.36 -26.75
C LYS A 122 -3.62 -2.56 -25.25
N GLU A 123 -2.47 -3.12 -24.85
CA GLU A 123 -2.10 -3.25 -23.44
C GLU A 123 -1.69 -1.90 -22.83
N CYS A 124 -1.00 -1.05 -23.61
CA CYS A 124 -0.75 0.34 -23.20
C CYS A 124 -2.06 1.09 -22.96
N ILE A 125 -3.03 0.94 -23.87
CA ILE A 125 -4.37 1.54 -23.72
C ILE A 125 -5.07 1.00 -22.47
N PHE A 126 -5.01 -0.31 -22.24
CA PHE A 126 -5.64 -0.94 -21.08
C PHE A 126 -5.04 -0.41 -19.77
N PHE A 127 -3.71 -0.42 -19.64
CA PHE A 127 -3.02 0.13 -18.46
C PHE A 127 -3.35 1.61 -18.24
N LEU A 128 -3.17 2.44 -19.28
CA LEU A 128 -3.42 3.87 -19.19
C LEU A 128 -4.88 4.20 -18.87
N GLY A 129 -5.83 3.43 -19.42
CA GLY A 129 -7.25 3.57 -19.10
C GLY A 129 -7.55 3.25 -17.63
N LYS A 130 -6.89 2.24 -17.05
CA LYS A 130 -7.02 1.92 -15.62
C LYS A 130 -6.39 2.97 -14.73
N LEU A 131 -5.19 3.44 -15.08
CA LEU A 131 -4.54 4.52 -14.36
C LEU A 131 -5.37 5.81 -14.41
N PHE A 132 -5.96 6.13 -15.57
CA PHE A 132 -6.84 7.28 -15.74
C PHE A 132 -8.03 7.25 -14.78
N LEU A 133 -8.77 6.13 -14.75
CA LEU A 133 -9.93 5.95 -13.88
C LEU A 133 -9.56 6.03 -12.40
N TYR A 134 -8.40 5.49 -12.02
CA TYR A 134 -7.89 5.60 -10.67
C TYR A 134 -7.56 7.05 -10.28
N LEU A 135 -6.85 7.79 -11.13
CA LEU A 135 -6.45 9.16 -10.84
C LEU A 135 -7.63 10.12 -10.81
N LYS A 136 -8.60 9.95 -11.73
CA LYS A 136 -9.75 10.83 -11.89
C LYS A 136 -10.86 10.53 -10.89
N ASP A 137 -11.25 9.26 -10.80
CA ASP A 137 -12.49 8.84 -10.12
C ASP A 137 -12.21 7.92 -8.91
N ARG A 138 -10.94 7.66 -8.58
CA ARG A 138 -10.52 6.71 -7.52
C ARG A 138 -11.13 5.30 -7.73
N ILE A 139 -11.39 4.94 -8.98
CA ILE A 139 -11.88 3.61 -9.34
C ILE A 139 -10.68 2.65 -9.38
N PHE A 140 -10.64 1.73 -8.42
CA PHE A 140 -9.64 0.68 -8.37
C PHE A 140 -9.95 -0.41 -9.39
N MET A 141 -8.90 -1.01 -9.95
CA MET A 141 -9.03 -2.24 -10.74
C MET A 141 -9.55 -3.39 -9.87
N ASN A 142 -10.27 -4.34 -10.48
CA ASN A 142 -10.66 -5.58 -9.80
C ASN A 142 -9.55 -6.66 -9.91
N ASP A 143 -9.73 -7.79 -9.21
CA ASP A 143 -8.76 -8.88 -9.16
C ASP A 143 -8.42 -9.49 -10.54
N GLN A 144 -9.41 -9.57 -11.41
CA GLN A 144 -9.20 -10.07 -12.77
C GLN A 144 -8.30 -9.10 -13.55
N GLU A 145 -8.58 -7.81 -13.48
CA GLU A 145 -7.81 -6.75 -14.13
C GLU A 145 -6.38 -6.67 -13.57
N TYR A 146 -6.22 -6.80 -12.25
CA TYR A 146 -4.92 -6.94 -11.60
C TYR A 146 -4.14 -8.12 -12.19
N SER A 147 -4.75 -9.30 -12.27
CA SER A 147 -4.09 -10.52 -12.78
C SER A 147 -3.67 -10.42 -14.24
N LEU A 148 -4.32 -9.55 -15.02
CA LEU A 148 -4.00 -9.27 -16.42
C LEU A 148 -2.84 -8.28 -16.55
N LEU A 149 -2.83 -7.19 -15.76
CA LEU A 149 -1.75 -6.21 -15.77
C LEU A 149 -0.47 -6.73 -15.14
N PHE A 150 -0.58 -7.56 -14.10
CA PHE A 150 0.55 -8.07 -13.33
C PHE A 150 1.67 -8.63 -14.20
N PRO A 151 1.48 -9.57 -15.15
CA PRO A 151 2.57 -10.10 -15.97
C PRO A 151 3.14 -9.13 -17.02
N LEU A 152 2.48 -7.99 -17.28
CA LEU A 152 2.83 -7.10 -18.38
C LEU A 152 3.87 -6.03 -18.00
N VAL A 153 4.22 -5.90 -16.72
CA VAL A 153 5.14 -4.85 -16.20
C VAL A 153 6.41 -4.69 -17.04
N ASN A 154 7.04 -5.79 -17.46
CA ASN A 154 8.33 -5.77 -18.15
C ASN A 154 8.23 -5.52 -19.67
N ILE A 155 7.04 -5.39 -20.26
CA ILE A 155 6.91 -5.05 -21.69
C ILE A 155 6.91 -3.53 -21.93
N PHE A 156 6.66 -2.74 -20.89
CA PHE A 156 6.46 -1.30 -21.00
C PHE A 156 7.79 -0.51 -20.92
N PRO A 157 7.85 0.69 -21.51
CA PRO A 157 8.96 1.62 -21.30
C PRO A 157 9.17 1.88 -19.81
N LYS A 158 10.43 2.12 -19.40
CA LYS A 158 10.82 2.28 -17.98
C LYS A 158 9.87 3.18 -17.17
N GLY A 159 9.47 4.34 -17.70
CA GLY A 159 8.56 5.24 -16.99
C GLY A 159 7.19 4.62 -16.70
N PHE A 160 6.58 3.96 -17.68
CA PHE A 160 5.33 3.22 -17.50
C PHE A 160 5.49 1.99 -16.62
N LYS A 161 6.61 1.27 -16.75
CA LYS A 161 6.94 0.15 -15.88
C LYS A 161 6.93 0.56 -14.41
N ASP A 162 7.65 1.63 -14.06
CA ASP A 162 7.78 2.08 -12.67
C ASP A 162 6.43 2.56 -12.11
N ILE A 163 5.63 3.27 -12.92
CA ILE A 163 4.27 3.70 -12.53
C ILE A 163 3.32 2.50 -12.38
N LEU A 164 3.39 1.51 -13.27
CA LEU A 164 2.56 0.32 -13.16
C LEU A 164 2.94 -0.50 -11.92
N MET A 165 4.23 -0.61 -11.59
CA MET A 165 4.68 -1.28 -10.36
C MET A 165 4.09 -0.60 -9.12
N ASP A 166 4.11 0.73 -9.06
CA ASP A 166 3.49 1.52 -7.98
C ASP A 166 1.98 1.24 -7.90
N PHE A 167 1.29 1.31 -9.04
CA PHE A 167 -0.16 1.08 -9.10
C PHE A 167 -0.58 -0.34 -8.71
N LEU A 168 0.17 -1.36 -9.14
CA LEU A 168 -0.03 -2.75 -8.73
C LEU A 168 0.24 -2.94 -7.24
N TYR A 169 1.27 -2.30 -6.69
CA TYR A 169 1.56 -2.34 -5.25
C TYR A 169 0.41 -1.76 -4.43
N ILE A 170 -0.09 -0.57 -4.77
CA ILE A 170 -1.21 0.07 -4.07
C ILE A 170 -2.42 -0.88 -3.99
N HIS A 171 -2.74 -1.55 -5.09
CA HIS A 171 -3.84 -2.52 -5.11
C HIS A 171 -3.54 -3.77 -4.27
N ALA A 172 -2.32 -4.33 -4.37
CA ALA A 172 -1.94 -5.52 -3.62
C ALA A 172 -1.99 -5.27 -2.10
N SER A 173 -1.48 -4.11 -1.66
CA SER A 173 -1.48 -3.66 -0.26
C SER A 173 -2.90 -3.47 0.29
N GLY A 174 -3.86 -3.05 -0.54
CA GLY A 174 -5.25 -2.90 -0.12
C GLY A 174 -6.07 -4.20 -0.12
N ALA A 175 -5.55 -5.29 -0.69
CA ALA A 175 -6.31 -6.52 -0.90
C ALA A 175 -6.03 -7.61 0.14
N ASN A 176 -4.78 -8.09 0.24
CA ASN A 176 -4.32 -9.01 1.30
C ASN A 176 -2.81 -9.27 1.21
N GLU A 177 -2.24 -9.80 2.31
CA GLU A 177 -0.82 -10.16 2.42
C GLU A 177 -0.33 -11.15 1.34
N LYS A 178 -1.16 -12.10 0.90
CA LYS A 178 -0.76 -13.08 -0.12
C LYS A 178 -0.46 -12.43 -1.47
N LYS A 179 -1.30 -11.47 -1.89
CA LYS A 179 -1.06 -10.69 -3.12
C LYS A 179 0.18 -9.81 -2.99
N LEU A 180 0.36 -9.18 -1.82
CA LEU A 180 1.53 -8.35 -1.56
C LEU A 180 2.84 -9.17 -1.60
N SER A 181 2.83 -10.37 -0.99
CA SER A 181 3.96 -11.31 -1.06
C SER A 181 4.24 -11.79 -2.49
N ALA A 182 3.19 -12.08 -3.28
CA ALA A 182 3.34 -12.42 -4.69
C ALA A 182 3.94 -11.27 -5.52
N PHE A 183 3.58 -10.03 -5.21
CA PHE A 183 4.16 -8.84 -5.84
C PHE A 183 5.66 -8.73 -5.56
N PHE A 184 6.07 -8.77 -4.30
CA PHE A 184 7.49 -8.64 -3.92
C PHE A 184 8.35 -9.83 -4.36
N SER A 185 7.78 -11.02 -4.54
CA SER A 185 8.52 -12.15 -5.13
C SER A 185 8.73 -12.02 -6.65
N SER A 186 7.90 -11.22 -7.34
CA SER A 186 7.97 -11.04 -8.79
C SER A 186 8.71 -9.77 -9.22
N TYR A 187 8.68 -8.72 -8.39
CA TYR A 187 9.20 -7.40 -8.72
C TYR A 187 10.13 -6.86 -7.65
N SER A 188 11.36 -6.50 -8.07
CA SER A 188 12.29 -5.75 -7.22
C SER A 188 12.06 -4.25 -7.39
N MET A 189 11.50 -3.63 -6.34
CA MET A 189 11.40 -2.17 -6.23
C MET A 189 12.73 -1.50 -5.85
N GLU A 190 13.69 -2.26 -5.34
CA GLU A 190 15.00 -1.74 -4.89
C GLU A 190 15.77 -1.02 -6.00
N ALA A 191 15.68 -1.51 -7.24
CA ALA A 191 16.37 -0.93 -8.39
C ALA A 191 15.65 0.29 -9.00
N SER A 192 14.47 0.66 -8.50
CA SER A 192 13.67 1.75 -9.05
C SER A 192 14.21 3.11 -8.59
N ALA A 193 14.43 4.02 -9.54
CA ALA A 193 14.72 5.42 -9.24
C ALA A 193 13.45 6.23 -8.93
N TYR A 194 12.26 5.67 -9.23
CA TYR A 194 10.97 6.31 -9.00
C TYR A 194 10.69 6.41 -7.50
N LEU A 195 10.49 7.64 -7.03
CA LEU A 195 10.40 7.95 -5.61
C LEU A 195 9.30 7.17 -4.88
N PRO A 196 8.05 7.05 -5.40
CA PRO A 196 7.02 6.19 -4.79
C PRO A 196 7.47 4.73 -4.59
N ASN A 197 8.10 4.11 -5.58
CA ASN A 197 8.57 2.73 -5.46
C ASN A 197 9.66 2.58 -4.38
N ARG A 198 10.56 3.57 -4.23
CA ARG A 198 11.58 3.56 -3.17
C ARG A 198 10.95 3.65 -1.79
N ILE A 199 9.94 4.52 -1.63
CA ILE A 199 9.21 4.69 -0.37
C ILE A 199 8.41 3.43 -0.04
N ASN A 200 7.69 2.86 -1.01
CA ASN A 200 6.93 1.61 -0.87
C ASN A 200 7.85 0.45 -0.46
N TYR A 201 9.04 0.35 -1.07
CA TYR A 201 10.03 -0.66 -0.73
C TYR A 201 10.58 -0.47 0.70
N ALA A 202 10.89 0.77 1.09
CA ALA A 202 11.32 1.06 2.46
C ALA A 202 10.23 0.74 3.48
N ASN A 203 8.96 1.00 3.16
CA ASN A 203 7.83 0.62 4.01
C ASN A 203 7.75 -0.90 4.19
N GLN A 204 7.89 -1.69 3.12
CA GLN A 204 7.94 -3.15 3.22
C GLN A 204 9.09 -3.64 4.09
N LEU A 205 10.29 -3.05 3.93
CA LEU A 205 11.44 -3.39 4.76
C LEU A 205 11.19 -3.06 6.24
N TYR A 206 10.51 -1.95 6.53
CA TYR A 206 10.11 -1.60 7.88
C TYR A 206 9.14 -2.61 8.48
N GLU A 207 8.11 -3.04 7.74
CA GLU A 207 7.17 -4.09 8.18
C GLU A 207 7.86 -5.46 8.38
N GLU A 208 8.93 -5.74 7.63
CA GLU A 208 9.79 -6.92 7.81
C GLU A 208 10.82 -6.77 8.94
N ASN A 209 10.75 -5.72 9.76
CA ASN A 209 11.70 -5.36 10.82
C ASN A 209 13.16 -5.16 10.32
N LYS A 210 13.35 -4.83 9.04
CA LYS A 210 14.64 -4.46 8.43
C LYS A 210 14.86 -2.94 8.49
N GLU A 211 14.67 -2.36 9.68
CA GLU A 211 14.57 -0.93 9.91
C GLU A 211 15.80 -0.14 9.45
N LEU A 212 17.02 -0.67 9.65
CA LEU A 212 18.24 0.01 9.21
C LEU A 212 18.29 0.21 7.68
N ARG A 213 17.87 -0.81 6.90
CA ARG A 213 17.85 -0.71 5.44
C ARG A 213 16.76 0.26 4.98
N ALA A 214 15.59 0.21 5.59
CA ALA A 214 14.50 1.15 5.34
C ALA A 214 14.94 2.61 5.63
N TYR A 215 15.61 2.83 6.77
CA TYR A 215 16.14 4.13 7.17
C TYR A 215 17.09 4.71 6.13
N LEU A 216 18.08 3.92 5.66
CA LEU A 216 19.06 4.38 4.67
C LEU A 216 18.38 4.80 3.35
N ILE A 217 17.44 3.99 2.85
CA ILE A 217 16.69 4.30 1.63
C ILE A 217 15.89 5.59 1.79
N LEU A 218 15.22 5.77 2.93
CA LEU A 218 14.41 6.96 3.20
C LEU A 218 15.27 8.23 3.37
N LYS A 219 16.44 8.11 4.00
CA LYS A 219 17.39 9.23 4.11
C LYS A 219 17.92 9.70 2.77
N GLU A 220 18.08 8.80 1.81
CA GLU A 220 18.42 9.16 0.42
C GLU A 220 17.21 9.69 -0.38
N ALA A 221 15.99 9.26 -0.04
CA ALA A 221 14.76 9.69 -0.69
C ALA A 221 14.30 11.08 -0.21
N GLU A 222 14.53 11.41 1.06
CA GLU A 222 14.15 12.68 1.71
C GLU A 222 14.61 13.94 0.94
N PRO A 223 15.90 14.13 0.61
CA PRO A 223 16.34 15.32 -0.11
C PRO A 223 15.73 15.40 -1.51
N VAL A 224 15.52 14.27 -2.18
CA VAL A 224 14.89 14.21 -3.51
C VAL A 224 13.43 14.65 -3.45
N ALA A 225 12.67 14.15 -2.45
CA ALA A 225 11.28 14.55 -2.23
C ALA A 225 11.16 16.05 -1.93
N ARG A 226 12.10 16.57 -1.12
CA ARG A 226 12.18 17.99 -0.77
C ARG A 226 12.47 18.87 -1.99
N GLU A 227 13.49 18.52 -2.78
CA GLU A 227 13.87 19.25 -3.99
C GLU A 227 12.71 19.30 -5.02
N LYS A 228 11.99 18.18 -5.16
CA LYS A 228 10.84 18.07 -6.06
C LYS A 228 9.56 18.72 -5.54
N GLY A 229 9.55 19.22 -4.30
CA GLY A 229 8.36 19.80 -3.66
C GLY A 229 7.22 18.80 -3.44
N SER A 230 7.52 17.50 -3.37
CA SER A 230 6.51 16.43 -3.28
C SER A 230 6.05 16.23 -1.83
N LYS A 231 5.04 17.01 -1.41
CA LYS A 231 4.61 17.10 -0.01
C LYS A 231 4.09 15.78 0.56
N ASN A 232 3.27 14.99 -0.16
CA ASN A 232 2.74 13.76 0.43
C ASN A 232 3.87 12.75 0.63
N GLN A 233 4.74 12.60 -0.37
CA GLN A 233 5.91 11.72 -0.26
C GLN A 233 6.82 12.12 0.89
N LEU A 234 7.06 13.42 1.08
CA LEU A 234 7.85 13.92 2.20
C LEU A 234 7.19 13.61 3.55
N ALA A 235 5.87 13.76 3.66
CA ALA A 235 5.13 13.37 4.87
C ALA A 235 5.23 11.86 5.13
N TYR A 236 5.04 11.01 4.12
CA TYR A 236 5.21 9.56 4.23
C TYR A 236 6.63 9.20 4.70
N ILE A 237 7.65 9.83 4.13
CA ILE A 237 9.05 9.64 4.55
C ILE A 237 9.22 9.98 6.04
N TYR A 238 8.76 11.15 6.49
CA TYR A 238 8.89 11.54 7.91
C TYR A 238 8.05 10.67 8.85
N ILE A 239 6.88 10.19 8.42
CA ILE A 239 6.08 9.22 9.18
C ILE A 239 6.89 7.96 9.42
N ILE A 240 7.43 7.33 8.38
CA ILE A 240 8.19 6.07 8.53
C ILE A 240 9.48 6.33 9.32
N LEU A 241 10.23 7.39 9.00
CA LEU A 241 11.46 7.76 9.71
C LEU A 241 11.22 8.03 11.20
N SER A 242 10.12 8.69 11.58
CA SER A 242 9.78 8.89 13.00
C SER A 242 9.49 7.58 13.73
N SER A 243 8.96 6.59 13.02
CA SER A 243 8.67 5.25 13.56
C SER A 243 9.96 4.50 13.84
N ILE A 244 10.87 4.49 12.87
CA ILE A 244 12.20 3.86 13.01
C ILE A 244 12.98 4.57 14.13
N ALA A 245 13.00 5.91 14.12
CA ALA A 245 13.74 6.69 15.10
C ALA A 245 13.24 6.47 16.54
N LEU A 246 11.96 6.17 16.76
CA LEU A 246 11.43 5.85 18.09
C LEU A 246 12.20 4.72 18.80
N HIS A 247 12.75 3.77 18.04
CA HIS A 247 13.49 2.62 18.56
C HIS A 247 15.01 2.85 18.65
N ILE A 248 15.52 3.91 18.04
CA ILE A 248 16.97 4.16 17.89
C ILE A 248 17.38 5.42 18.65
N ASP A 249 16.69 6.54 18.40
CA ASP A 249 17.04 7.87 18.89
C ASP A 249 15.77 8.73 19.02
N ILE A 250 15.38 9.00 20.26
CA ILE A 250 14.19 9.79 20.60
C ILE A 250 14.33 11.24 20.14
N GLU A 251 15.52 11.84 20.18
CA GLU A 251 15.73 13.22 19.72
C GLU A 251 15.56 13.31 18.20
N LEU A 252 16.08 12.31 17.48
CA LEU A 252 15.86 12.20 16.05
C LEU A 252 14.38 11.99 15.73
N CYS A 253 13.65 11.19 16.52
CA CYS A 253 12.19 11.05 16.40
C CYS A 253 11.50 12.41 16.52
N TYR A 254 11.78 13.18 17.57
CA TYR A 254 11.22 14.53 17.75
C TYR A 254 11.55 15.46 16.58
N SER A 255 12.74 15.37 15.99
CA SER A 255 13.09 16.17 14.81
C SER A 255 12.16 15.89 13.61
N TYR A 256 11.79 14.64 13.36
CA TYR A 256 10.84 14.28 12.31
C TYR A 256 9.40 14.67 12.65
N LEU A 257 9.00 14.51 13.91
CA LEU A 257 7.69 15.00 14.37
C LEU A 257 7.57 16.52 14.20
N HIS A 258 8.63 17.27 14.49
CA HIS A 258 8.65 18.71 14.26
C HIS A 258 8.47 19.08 12.78
N MET A 259 9.09 18.32 11.87
CA MET A 259 8.89 18.52 10.43
C MET A 259 7.44 18.27 10.01
N LEU A 260 6.82 17.21 10.53
CA LEU A 260 5.39 16.92 10.31
C LEU A 260 4.48 18.02 10.89
N GLU A 261 4.79 18.54 12.07
CA GLU A 261 4.07 19.66 12.68
C GLU A 261 4.17 20.93 11.83
N LYS A 262 5.36 21.23 11.30
CA LYS A 262 5.55 22.37 10.40
C LYS A 262 4.68 22.26 9.15
N MET A 263 4.59 21.06 8.56
CA MET A 263 3.71 20.81 7.41
C MET A 263 2.23 21.06 7.73
N LEU A 264 1.78 20.91 8.98
CA LEU A 264 0.39 21.27 9.35
C LEU A 264 0.14 22.79 9.36
N THR A 265 1.20 23.59 9.61
CA THR A 265 1.11 25.05 9.67
C THR A 265 1.26 25.74 8.32
N GLU A 266 1.88 25.06 7.36
CA GLU A 266 1.96 25.54 5.98
C GLU A 266 0.57 25.43 5.34
N GLU A 267 0.13 26.44 4.58
CA GLU A 267 -1.15 26.38 3.85
C GLU A 267 -1.14 25.14 2.94
N HIS A 268 -1.97 24.17 3.28
CA HIS A 268 -2.13 22.90 2.58
C HIS A 268 -3.63 22.70 2.33
N GLU A 269 -4.03 22.61 1.06
CA GLU A 269 -5.43 22.39 0.69
C GLU A 269 -5.88 20.93 0.87
N ASP A 270 -4.94 19.98 0.95
CA ASP A 270 -5.27 18.55 1.04
C ASP A 270 -5.59 18.11 2.48
N ASN A 271 -6.89 17.95 2.76
CA ASN A 271 -7.40 17.43 4.03
C ASN A 271 -7.04 15.96 4.28
N ASN A 272 -6.78 15.15 3.25
CA ASN A 272 -6.34 13.77 3.44
C ASN A 272 -4.90 13.74 3.97
N LEU A 273 -4.00 14.53 3.38
CA LEU A 273 -2.64 14.69 3.87
C LEU A 273 -2.63 15.17 5.33
N LYS A 274 -3.39 16.23 5.63
CA LYS A 274 -3.54 16.74 7.00
C LYS A 274 -4.04 15.65 7.95
N GLY A 275 -5.07 14.90 7.56
CA GLY A 275 -5.60 13.79 8.36
C GLY A 275 -4.55 12.72 8.64
N MET A 276 -3.79 12.31 7.61
CA MET A 276 -2.71 11.33 7.75
C MET A 276 -1.63 11.82 8.72
N ILE A 277 -1.20 13.08 8.61
CA ILE A 277 -0.18 13.66 9.49
C ILE A 277 -0.69 13.71 10.93
N LEU A 278 -1.91 14.21 11.17
CA LEU A 278 -2.50 14.34 12.50
C LEU A 278 -2.60 12.99 13.22
N LEU A 279 -3.09 11.95 12.54
CA LEU A 279 -3.21 10.62 13.14
C LEU A 279 -1.85 10.01 13.47
N ASN A 280 -0.85 10.17 12.59
CA ASN A 280 0.50 9.67 12.84
C ASN A 280 1.19 10.43 13.98
N LEU A 281 1.04 11.77 14.05
CA LEU A 281 1.53 12.55 15.19
C LEU A 281 0.90 12.06 16.50
N ALA A 282 -0.43 11.86 16.52
CA ALA A 282 -1.11 11.33 17.71
C ALA A 282 -0.52 9.99 18.16
N ASN A 283 -0.41 9.03 17.23
CA ASN A 283 0.14 7.71 17.50
C ASN A 283 1.60 7.75 17.97
N ARG A 284 2.44 8.63 17.39
CA ARG A 284 3.84 8.78 17.81
C ARG A 284 3.96 9.41 19.20
N TYR A 285 3.18 10.44 19.49
CA TYR A 285 3.15 11.05 20.82
C TYR A 285 2.61 10.11 21.90
N LEU A 286 1.66 9.23 21.56
CA LEU A 286 1.24 8.15 22.44
C LEU A 286 2.42 7.24 22.84
N MET A 287 3.20 6.79 21.85
CA MET A 287 4.36 5.91 22.08
C MET A 287 5.43 6.59 22.94
N LEU A 288 5.62 7.90 22.75
CA LEU A 288 6.49 8.77 23.56
C LEU A 288 5.90 9.15 24.93
N ARG A 289 4.69 8.67 25.28
CA ARG A 289 3.97 8.99 26.52
C ARG A 289 3.62 10.47 26.69
N ASN A 290 3.56 11.23 25.59
CA ASN A 290 3.07 12.61 25.58
C ASN A 290 1.56 12.64 25.32
N TYR A 291 0.78 12.29 26.35
CA TYR A 291 -0.67 12.15 26.26
C TYR A 291 -1.39 13.48 25.96
N VAL A 292 -0.79 14.62 26.31
CA VAL A 292 -1.35 15.95 25.99
C VAL A 292 -1.31 16.18 24.48
N ARG A 293 -0.13 16.01 23.85
CA ARG A 293 -0.01 16.16 22.39
C ARG A 293 -0.83 15.09 21.66
N CYS A 294 -0.80 13.84 22.11
CA CYS A 294 -1.64 12.78 21.54
C CYS A 294 -3.12 13.20 21.51
N SER A 295 -3.67 13.61 22.66
CA SER A 295 -5.08 14.04 22.76
C SER A 295 -5.40 15.21 21.83
N ASN A 296 -4.52 16.21 21.75
CA ASN A 296 -4.73 17.38 20.90
C ASN A 296 -4.76 17.01 19.40
N TYR A 297 -3.82 16.19 18.93
CA TYR A 297 -3.79 15.76 17.53
C TYR A 297 -4.94 14.81 17.18
N THR A 298 -5.34 13.91 18.09
CA THR A 298 -6.53 13.08 17.89
C THR A 298 -7.80 13.93 17.77
N LYS A 299 -7.98 14.96 18.61
CA LYS A 299 -9.12 15.88 18.51
C LYS A 299 -9.11 16.65 17.19
N ALA A 300 -7.95 17.18 16.78
CA ALA A 300 -7.82 17.86 15.49
C ALA A 300 -8.16 16.93 14.31
N TYR A 301 -7.73 15.67 14.37
CA TYR A 301 -8.08 14.65 13.38
C TYR A 301 -9.60 14.41 13.30
N ILE A 302 -10.28 14.27 14.45
CA ILE A 302 -11.73 14.08 14.51
C ILE A 302 -12.47 15.28 13.92
N VAL A 303 -12.05 16.51 14.24
CA VAL A 303 -12.67 17.72 13.67
C VAL A 303 -12.56 17.73 12.15
N LEU A 304 -11.40 17.31 11.61
CA LEU A 304 -11.17 17.22 10.17
C LEU A 304 -11.93 16.06 9.51
N ASN A 305 -12.11 14.93 10.21
CA ASN A 305 -12.68 13.69 9.68
C ASN A 305 -13.73 13.07 10.64
N PRO A 306 -14.87 13.74 10.90
CA PRO A 306 -15.77 13.38 12.00
C PRO A 306 -16.43 12.00 11.89
N LYS A 307 -16.41 11.38 10.70
CA LYS A 307 -17.01 10.07 10.43
C LYS A 307 -16.00 8.93 10.27
N ARG A 308 -14.69 9.19 10.23
CA ARG A 308 -13.66 8.14 10.03
C ARG A 308 -13.09 7.65 11.36
N HIS A 309 -12.91 6.33 11.48
CA HIS A 309 -12.17 5.70 12.59
C HIS A 309 -12.66 6.12 13.99
N TYR A 310 -13.98 6.20 14.18
CA TYR A 310 -14.59 6.70 15.41
C TYR A 310 -14.15 5.91 16.65
N THR A 311 -14.16 4.57 16.58
CA THR A 311 -13.82 3.66 17.68
C THR A 311 -12.37 3.83 18.16
N SER A 312 -11.40 3.74 17.25
CA SER A 312 -9.96 3.88 17.58
C SER A 312 -9.63 5.26 18.15
N ASN A 313 -10.23 6.32 17.62
CA ASN A 313 -10.08 7.68 18.14
C ASN A 313 -10.61 7.82 19.58
N ILE A 314 -11.73 7.19 19.91
CA ILE A 314 -12.28 7.21 21.27
C ILE A 314 -11.41 6.42 22.24
N ILE A 315 -10.88 5.27 21.81
CA ILE A 315 -9.92 4.49 22.60
C ILE A 315 -8.72 5.37 22.95
N LEU A 316 -8.12 6.05 21.97
CA LEU A 316 -6.99 6.95 22.18
C LEU A 316 -7.31 8.10 23.14
N LEU A 317 -8.44 8.79 22.95
CA LEU A 317 -8.85 9.89 23.82
C LEU A 317 -9.17 9.44 25.24
N SER A 318 -9.85 8.30 25.39
CA SER A 318 -10.20 7.72 26.68
C SER A 318 -8.94 7.32 27.45
N TYR A 319 -8.00 6.65 26.76
CA TYR A 319 -6.70 6.30 27.33
C TYR A 319 -5.90 7.53 27.76
N CYS A 320 -5.80 8.56 26.89
CA CYS A 320 -5.11 9.81 27.24
C CYS A 320 -5.75 10.50 28.45
N ASN A 321 -7.09 10.57 28.51
CA ASN A 321 -7.78 11.15 29.65
C ASN A 321 -7.46 10.39 30.94
N GLN A 322 -7.47 9.05 30.90
CA GLN A 322 -7.12 8.23 32.05
C GLN A 322 -5.68 8.44 32.51
N MET A 323 -4.71 8.46 31.58
CA MET A 323 -3.30 8.68 31.91
C MET A 323 -3.00 10.10 32.41
N LEU A 324 -3.85 11.07 32.06
CA LEU A 324 -3.80 12.44 32.55
C LEU A 324 -4.64 12.67 33.82
N ASN A 325 -5.21 11.62 34.42
CA ASN A 325 -6.12 11.69 35.57
C ASN A 325 -7.31 12.65 35.35
N LYS A 326 -7.82 12.71 34.13
CA LYS A 326 -9.01 13.50 33.78
C LYS A 326 -10.27 12.67 34.01
N GLU A 327 -11.37 13.35 34.33
CA GLU A 327 -12.67 12.71 34.39
C GLU A 327 -13.05 12.06 33.06
N LYS A 328 -13.80 10.96 33.15
CA LYS A 328 -14.29 10.25 31.97
C LYS A 328 -15.27 11.13 31.21
N ASP A 329 -14.85 11.56 30.02
CA ASP A 329 -15.67 12.34 29.12
C ASP A 329 -16.75 11.47 28.47
N LYS A 330 -17.97 11.53 29.01
CA LYS A 330 -19.11 10.76 28.51
C LYS A 330 -19.58 11.22 27.13
N THR A 331 -19.23 12.43 26.70
CA THR A 331 -19.64 12.95 25.39
C THR A 331 -19.01 12.19 24.23
N LEU A 332 -17.87 11.53 24.48
CA LEU A 332 -17.19 10.68 23.49
C LEU A 332 -18.05 9.49 23.03
N PHE A 333 -19.02 9.04 23.83
CA PHE A 333 -19.81 7.82 23.59
C PHE A 333 -21.25 8.07 23.10
N VAL A 334 -21.56 9.29 22.63
CA VAL A 334 -22.95 9.72 22.36
C VAL A 334 -23.50 9.23 21.00
N ASN A 335 -22.65 8.96 20.01
CA ASN A 335 -23.07 8.54 18.66
C ASN A 335 -22.95 7.02 18.45
N ASP A 336 -23.57 6.26 19.34
CA ASP A 336 -23.45 4.81 19.43
C ASP A 336 -24.41 4.03 18.51
N ASN A 337 -24.65 4.52 17.28
CA ASN A 337 -25.32 3.73 16.23
C ASN A 337 -24.36 2.71 15.59
N LEU A 338 -23.45 2.17 16.40
CA LEU A 338 -22.49 1.15 16.03
C LEU A 338 -23.15 -0.22 16.22
N THR A 339 -24.01 -0.59 15.27
CA THR A 339 -24.49 -1.97 15.13
C THR A 339 -23.31 -2.90 14.90
N SER A 340 -23.48 -4.17 15.30
CA SER A 340 -22.52 -5.27 15.40
C SER A 340 -21.78 -5.71 14.13
N GLU A 341 -21.59 -4.83 13.14
CA GLU A 341 -20.87 -5.07 11.88
C GLU A 341 -19.40 -4.61 11.94
N TYR A 342 -18.73 -4.81 13.08
CA TYR A 342 -17.28 -4.58 13.17
C TYR A 342 -16.52 -5.89 12.95
N ASP A 343 -15.69 -5.92 11.90
CA ASP A 343 -14.77 -7.03 11.63
C ASP A 343 -13.59 -7.10 12.63
N ASP A 344 -13.34 -6.03 13.41
CA ASP A 344 -12.25 -5.97 14.39
C ASP A 344 -12.74 -6.14 15.85
N GLN A 345 -12.58 -7.36 16.36
CA GLN A 345 -12.96 -7.74 17.72
C GLN A 345 -12.07 -7.09 18.80
N LEU A 346 -10.83 -6.73 18.48
CA LEU A 346 -9.89 -6.10 19.41
C LEU A 346 -10.34 -4.66 19.70
N GLU A 347 -10.59 -3.87 18.65
CA GLU A 347 -11.04 -2.48 18.79
C GLU A 347 -12.34 -2.40 19.58
N TYR A 348 -13.32 -3.27 19.27
CA TYR A 348 -14.59 -3.28 19.97
C TYR A 348 -14.43 -3.63 21.46
N SER A 349 -13.55 -4.58 21.78
CA SER A 349 -13.29 -4.98 23.16
C SER A 349 -12.64 -3.86 23.96
N LEU A 350 -11.67 -3.14 23.38
CA LEU A 350 -11.03 -1.98 24.01
C LEU A 350 -11.99 -0.79 24.15
N PHE A 351 -12.80 -0.52 23.14
CA PHE A 351 -13.85 0.49 23.23
C PHE A 351 -14.82 0.18 24.37
N SER A 352 -15.25 -1.08 24.47
CA SER A 352 -16.12 -1.57 25.56
C SER A 352 -15.45 -1.41 26.93
N TYR A 353 -14.15 -1.69 27.04
CA TYR A 353 -13.39 -1.46 28.28
C TYR A 353 -13.48 0.00 28.73
N TYR A 354 -13.23 0.97 27.83
CA TYR A 354 -13.29 2.39 28.19
C TYR A 354 -14.72 2.89 28.41
N LYS A 355 -15.72 2.29 27.74
CA LYS A 355 -17.14 2.64 27.90
C LYS A 355 -17.74 2.14 29.20
N GLN A 356 -17.33 0.97 29.70
CA GLN A 356 -17.92 0.36 30.89
C GLN A 356 -17.51 1.04 32.21
N THR A 357 -18.27 0.75 33.26
CA THR A 357 -17.94 1.09 34.64
C THR A 357 -17.67 -0.21 35.40
N PHE A 358 -16.45 -0.37 35.88
CA PHE A 358 -16.03 -1.53 36.66
C PHE A 358 -16.13 -1.27 38.15
N LYS A 359 -16.51 -2.27 38.96
CA LYS A 359 -16.65 -2.11 40.40
C LYS A 359 -15.30 -2.01 41.12
N ASN A 360 -14.26 -2.63 40.56
CA ASN A 360 -12.92 -2.66 41.14
C ASN A 360 -11.85 -2.99 40.08
N ASN A 361 -10.58 -2.87 40.47
CA ASN A 361 -9.43 -3.17 39.60
C ASN A 361 -9.32 -4.65 39.21
N LYS A 362 -9.88 -5.58 40.01
CA LYS A 362 -9.87 -7.01 39.69
C LYS A 362 -10.78 -7.33 38.49
N GLU A 363 -11.97 -6.71 38.43
CA GLU A 363 -12.86 -6.82 37.28
C GLU A 363 -12.26 -6.20 36.02
N ARG A 364 -11.59 -5.04 36.13
CA ARG A 364 -10.86 -4.40 35.02
C ARG A 364 -9.79 -5.31 34.44
N MET A 365 -8.93 -5.84 35.31
CA MET A 365 -7.86 -6.75 34.92
C MET A 365 -8.42 -8.01 34.23
N LYS A 366 -9.46 -8.61 34.81
CA LYS A 366 -10.13 -9.77 34.22
C LYS A 366 -10.68 -9.48 32.83
N PHE A 367 -11.29 -8.31 32.63
CA PHE A 367 -11.80 -7.92 31.32
C PHE A 367 -10.68 -7.80 30.27
N LEU A 368 -9.58 -7.11 30.61
CA LEU A 368 -8.43 -6.99 29.71
C LEU A 368 -7.88 -8.37 29.33
N GLN A 369 -7.77 -9.29 30.29
CA GLN A 369 -7.26 -10.64 30.06
C GLN A 369 -8.20 -11.53 29.24
N ASP A 370 -9.50 -11.51 29.53
CA ASP A 370 -10.46 -12.44 28.94
C ASP A 370 -11.02 -11.94 27.60
N LYS A 371 -11.00 -10.62 27.35
CA LYS A 371 -11.68 -9.99 26.20
C LYS A 371 -10.76 -9.21 25.27
N VAL A 372 -9.66 -8.64 25.77
CA VAL A 372 -8.77 -7.80 24.94
C VAL A 372 -7.53 -8.57 24.52
N CYS A 373 -6.78 -9.12 25.48
CA CYS A 373 -5.52 -9.82 25.22
C CYS A 373 -5.63 -10.95 24.19
N PRO A 374 -6.68 -11.80 24.17
CA PRO A 374 -6.77 -12.89 23.19
C PRO A 374 -6.92 -12.42 21.74
N ASN A 375 -7.24 -11.15 21.53
CA ASN A 375 -7.43 -10.55 20.21
C ASN A 375 -6.24 -9.70 19.78
N LEU A 376 -5.18 -9.58 20.60
CA LEU A 376 -3.97 -8.85 20.23
C LEU A 376 -3.15 -9.63 19.21
N THR A 377 -2.64 -8.94 18.20
CA THR A 377 -1.68 -9.49 17.24
C THR A 377 -0.37 -8.70 17.27
N ALA A 378 0.68 -9.26 16.63
CA ALA A 378 1.97 -8.58 16.51
C ALA A 378 1.91 -7.23 15.75
N PHE A 379 0.86 -7.03 14.95
CA PHE A 379 0.65 -5.80 14.18
C PHE A 379 -0.01 -4.68 15.00
N ASP A 380 -0.61 -5.00 16.16
CA ASP A 380 -1.36 -4.07 17.00
C ASP A 380 -0.47 -3.29 17.97
N LYS A 381 0.62 -2.68 17.47
CA LYS A 381 1.65 -2.02 18.31
C LYS A 381 1.06 -0.97 19.26
N ILE A 382 0.09 -0.18 18.78
CA ILE A 382 -0.59 0.87 19.56
C ILE A 382 -1.46 0.28 20.67
N TYR A 383 -2.32 -0.69 20.34
CA TYR A 383 -3.21 -1.32 21.32
C TYR A 383 -2.43 -2.17 22.31
N THR A 384 -1.39 -2.86 21.87
CA THR A 384 -0.45 -3.58 22.74
C THR A 384 0.16 -2.64 23.78
N ARG A 385 0.58 -1.43 23.37
CA ARG A 385 1.11 -0.43 24.30
C ARG A 385 0.07 0.01 25.33
N ILE A 386 -1.14 0.33 24.88
CA ILE A 386 -2.25 0.73 25.76
C ILE A 386 -2.54 -0.36 26.80
N VAL A 387 -2.71 -1.61 26.35
CA VAL A 387 -3.00 -2.75 27.23
C VAL A 387 -1.85 -3.02 28.19
N SER A 388 -0.60 -2.93 27.72
CA SER A 388 0.59 -3.10 28.56
C SER A 388 0.66 -2.06 29.68
N ASP A 389 0.45 -0.79 29.35
CA ASP A 389 0.50 0.31 30.34
C ASP A 389 -0.68 0.18 31.33
N GLU A 390 -1.89 -0.21 30.88
CA GLU A 390 -3.04 -0.48 31.76
C GLU A 390 -2.80 -1.64 32.73
N ILE A 391 -2.30 -2.78 32.23
CA ILE A 391 -1.99 -3.94 33.06
C ILE A 391 -0.92 -3.59 34.09
N THR A 392 0.11 -2.86 33.68
CA THR A 392 1.18 -2.40 34.58
C THR A 392 0.64 -1.51 35.69
N ARG A 393 -0.21 -0.54 35.35
CA ARG A 393 -0.84 0.37 36.32
C ARG A 393 -1.71 -0.40 37.32
N LEU A 394 -2.61 -1.26 36.84
CA LEU A 394 -3.50 -2.06 37.68
C LEU A 394 -2.74 -3.06 38.58
N SER A 395 -1.66 -3.65 38.07
CA SER A 395 -0.78 -4.52 38.88
C SER A 395 -0.05 -3.74 39.97
N SER A 396 0.42 -2.54 39.67
CA SER A 396 1.09 -1.68 40.65
C SER A 396 0.13 -1.24 41.76
N GLU A 397 -1.10 -0.84 41.40
CA GLU A 397 -2.14 -0.43 42.36
C GLU A 397 -2.62 -1.59 43.25
N SER A 398 -2.55 -2.83 42.77
CA SER A 398 -2.97 -4.01 43.53
C SER A 398 -1.85 -4.71 44.29
N GLY A 399 -0.58 -4.31 44.08
CA GLY A 399 0.59 -4.96 44.66
C GLY A 399 0.86 -6.38 44.13
N SER A 400 0.22 -6.79 43.03
CA SER A 400 0.34 -8.14 42.45
C SER A 400 0.78 -8.11 40.99
N TYR A 401 2.00 -8.60 40.75
CA TYR A 401 2.64 -8.61 39.44
C TYR A 401 2.46 -9.92 38.65
N VAL A 402 1.73 -10.90 39.20
CA VAL A 402 1.49 -12.19 38.50
C VAL A 402 0.86 -11.97 37.12
N ASN A 403 -0.09 -11.04 37.04
CA ASN A 403 -0.79 -10.71 35.80
C ASN A 403 0.10 -9.95 34.81
N TYR A 404 0.94 -9.05 35.32
CA TYR A 404 1.98 -8.37 34.54
C TYR A 404 2.92 -9.40 33.87
N PHE A 405 3.46 -10.35 34.65
CA PHE A 405 4.37 -11.37 34.11
C PHE A 405 3.68 -12.31 33.12
N ARG A 406 2.42 -12.70 33.36
CA ARG A 406 1.63 -13.51 32.42
C ARG A 406 1.42 -12.80 31.10
N PHE A 407 1.07 -11.52 31.13
CA PHE A 407 0.89 -10.71 29.93
C PHE A 407 2.19 -10.57 29.14
N HIS A 408 3.30 -10.23 29.81
CA HIS A 408 4.61 -10.16 29.13
C HIS A 408 5.10 -11.51 28.59
N ALA A 409 4.73 -12.62 29.23
CA ALA A 409 5.01 -13.96 28.70
C ALA A 409 4.19 -14.26 27.43
N LEU A 410 2.90 -13.88 27.39
CA LEU A 410 2.08 -14.00 26.18
C LEU A 410 2.68 -13.20 25.02
N LEU A 411 3.04 -11.94 25.26
CA LEU A 411 3.68 -11.09 24.26
C LEU A 411 5.00 -11.66 23.73
N LYS A 412 5.77 -12.36 24.56
CA LYS A 412 7.02 -13.05 24.14
C LYS A 412 6.75 -14.30 23.32
N ASN A 413 5.75 -15.10 23.70
CA ASN A 413 5.41 -16.34 23.01
C ASN A 413 4.79 -16.10 21.63
N GLU A 414 4.05 -15.00 21.47
CA GLU A 414 3.41 -14.61 20.21
C GLU A 414 4.31 -13.71 19.32
N ASN A 415 5.58 -13.51 19.70
CA ASN A 415 6.53 -12.59 19.02
C ASN A 415 6.03 -11.13 18.88
N ILE A 416 5.13 -10.68 19.75
CA ILE A 416 4.53 -9.32 19.68
C ILE A 416 5.53 -8.23 20.14
N LEU A 417 6.52 -8.59 20.96
CA LEU A 417 7.54 -7.66 21.51
C LEU A 417 8.96 -7.86 20.93
N LYS A 418 9.12 -8.50 19.76
CA LYS A 418 10.45 -8.69 19.17
C LYS A 418 11.01 -7.42 18.54
#